data_AF-F8EUU3-F1
#
_entry.id   AF-F8EUU3-F1
#
_cell.length_a   1.000
_cell.length_b   1.000
_cell.length_c   1.000
_cell.angle_alpha   90.00
_cell.angle_beta   90.00
_cell.angle_gamma   90.00
#
_symmetry.space_group_name_H-M   'P 1'
#
loop_
_entity.id
_entity.type
_entity.pdbx_description
1 polymer ?
#
loop_
_entity_poly.entity_id
_entity_poly.type
_entity_poly.pdbx_seq_one_letter_code
_entity_poly.pdbx_strand_id
1 'polypeptide(L)'
;MIIQFKGKGLLTLFIIILVVYPGFYWVKKINLKSNDAFVFSGLFFIAAIINWFVGRYCNRYAIPVQGHLFSKIFYSAPHQFLFQPMEFWSIPLIITALWMIIRGFYSA
;
A
#
# COMPACT_ATOMS: atom_id res chain seq x y z
N MET A 1 -2.17 -14.76 16.64
CA MET A 1 -1.59 -13.45 16.28
C MET A 1 -2.70 -12.42 16.38
N ILE A 2 -2.64 -11.48 17.34
CA ILE A 2 -3.69 -10.46 17.49
C ILE A 2 -3.39 -9.36 16.48
N ILE A 3 -4.18 -9.26 15.40
CA ILE A 3 -4.09 -8.16 14.44
C ILE A 3 -4.62 -6.92 15.16
N GLN A 4 -3.71 -6.09 15.68
CA GLN A 4 -4.09 -4.81 16.27
C GLN A 4 -4.21 -3.75 15.18
N PHE A 5 -5.42 -3.19 15.05
CA PHE A 5 -5.70 -2.04 14.22
C PHE A 5 -6.36 -0.95 15.07
N LYS A 6 -6.07 0.31 14.77
CA LYS A 6 -6.71 1.47 15.41
C LYS A 6 -7.45 2.29 14.37
N GLY A 7 -8.68 2.69 14.70
CA GLY A 7 -9.54 3.49 13.84
C GLY A 7 -9.71 2.88 12.45
N LYS A 8 -9.41 3.66 11.41
CA LYS A 8 -9.58 3.28 10.00
C LYS A 8 -8.39 2.54 9.39
N GLY A 9 -7.43 2.04 10.18
CA GLY A 9 -6.24 1.37 9.65
C GLY A 9 -6.52 0.15 8.77
N LEU A 10 -7.65 -0.53 9.00
CA LEU A 10 -8.08 -1.67 8.18
C LEU A 10 -8.38 -1.29 6.71
N LEU A 11 -8.56 0.01 6.41
CA LEU A 11 -8.69 0.51 5.04
C LEU A 11 -7.49 0.15 4.16
N THR A 12 -6.28 0.05 4.70
CA THR A 12 -5.11 -0.34 3.90
C THR A 12 -5.31 -1.69 3.24
N LEU A 13 -5.82 -2.66 4.00
CA LEU A 13 -6.08 -4.01 3.50
C LEU A 13 -7.17 -3.98 2.41
N PHE A 14 -8.24 -3.20 2.62
CA PHE A 14 -9.28 -3.02 1.60
C PHE A 14 -8.75 -2.36 0.33
N ILE A 15 -7.90 -1.33 0.44
CA ILE A 15 -7.30 -0.67 -0.73
C ILE A 15 -6.48 -1.67 -1.55
N ILE A 16 -5.66 -2.49 -0.88
CA ILE A 16 -4.85 -3.50 -1.57
C ILE A 16 -5.75 -4.49 -2.32
N ILE A 17 -6.77 -5.03 -1.66
CA ILE A 17 -7.68 -6.00 -2.28
C ILE A 17 -8.46 -5.36 -3.44
N LEU A 18 -9.02 -4.17 -3.23
CA LEU A 18 -9.88 -3.48 -4.20
C LEU A 18 -9.11 -2.91 -5.40
N VAL A 19 -7.80 -2.68 -5.28
CA VAL A 19 -6.99 -2.24 -6.41
C VAL A 19 -6.42 -3.44 -7.16
N VAL A 20 -5.81 -4.39 -6.45
CA VAL A 20 -5.08 -5.50 -7.07
C VAL A 20 -6.03 -6.52 -7.69
N TYR A 21 -7.07 -6.94 -6.98
CA TYR A 21 -7.96 -8.01 -7.47
C TYR A 21 -8.81 -7.58 -8.68
N PRO A 22 -9.54 -6.45 -8.64
CA PRO A 22 -10.28 -5.97 -9.80
C PRO A 22 -9.37 -5.59 -10.96
N GLY A 23 -8.22 -4.97 -10.69
CA GLY A 23 -7.26 -4.62 -11.72
C GLY A 23 -6.79 -5.83 -12.51
N PHE A 24 -6.43 -6.91 -11.80
CA PHE A 24 -6.02 -8.16 -12.44
C PHE A 24 -7.17 -8.84 -13.20
N TYR A 25 -8.38 -8.84 -12.62
CA TYR A 25 -9.58 -9.36 -13.28
C TYR A 25 -9.86 -8.64 -14.61
N TRP A 26 -9.77 -7.30 -14.63
CA TRP A 26 -9.97 -6.51 -15.83
C TRP A 26 -8.91 -6.78 -16.91
N VAL A 27 -7.64 -6.89 -16.52
CA VAL A 27 -6.55 -7.19 -17.47
C VAL A 27 -6.75 -8.55 -18.14
N LYS A 28 -7.16 -9.57 -17.37
CA LYS A 28 -7.54 -10.87 -17.94
C LYS A 28 -8.76 -10.78 -18.85
N LYS A 29 -9.79 -10.02 -18.44
CA LYS A 29 -11.03 -9.87 -19.21
C LYS A 29 -10.80 -9.24 -20.58
N ILE A 30 -9.87 -8.30 -20.70
CA ILE A 30 -9.54 -7.64 -21.97
C ILE A 30 -8.47 -8.39 -22.79
N ASN A 31 -8.03 -9.58 -22.35
CA ASN A 31 -6.99 -10.38 -23.00
C ASN A 31 -5.73 -9.58 -23.33
N LEU A 32 -5.30 -8.69 -22.43
CA LEU A 32 -4.07 -7.96 -22.63
C LEU A 32 -2.90 -8.96 -22.58
N LYS A 33 -2.25 -9.22 -23.72
CA LYS A 33 -0.98 -9.96 -23.75
C LYS A 33 0.09 -9.08 -23.11
N SER A 34 0.25 -9.22 -21.81
CA SER A 34 1.28 -8.56 -21.03
C SER A 34 1.88 -9.57 -20.06
N ASN A 35 3.13 -9.35 -19.67
CA ASN A 35 3.76 -10.15 -18.63
C ASN A 35 3.02 -9.84 -17.31
N ASP A 36 2.44 -10.88 -16.69
CA ASP A 36 1.70 -10.79 -15.44
C ASP A 36 2.51 -10.04 -14.36
N ALA A 37 3.84 -10.17 -14.35
CA ALA A 37 4.71 -9.46 -13.41
C ALA A 37 4.67 -7.94 -13.57
N PHE A 38 4.64 -7.41 -14.80
CA PHE A 38 4.52 -5.96 -15.03
C PHE A 38 3.12 -5.46 -14.69
N VAL A 39 2.08 -6.26 -14.96
CA VAL A 39 0.70 -5.94 -14.60
C VAL A 39 0.55 -5.83 -13.08
N PHE A 40 0.99 -6.86 -12.34
CA PHE A 40 0.92 -6.84 -10.88
C PHE A 40 1.75 -5.70 -10.30
N SER A 41 2.94 -5.42 -10.86
CA SER A 41 3.74 -4.27 -10.42
C SER A 41 2.97 -2.96 -10.53
N GLY A 42 2.36 -2.69 -11.70
CA GLY A 42 1.56 -1.49 -11.91
C GLY A 42 0.41 -1.38 -10.90
N LEU A 43 -0.30 -2.48 -10.64
CA LEU A 43 -1.40 -2.51 -9.67
C LEU A 43 -0.93 -2.26 -8.24
N PHE A 44 0.19 -2.85 -7.81
CA PHE A 44 0.76 -2.59 -6.49
C PHE A 44 1.25 -1.14 -6.34
N PHE A 45 1.80 -0.55 -7.41
CA PHE A 45 2.19 0.84 -7.42
C PHE A 45 0.99 1.78 -7.29
N ILE A 46 -0.09 1.52 -8.04
CA ILE A 46 -1.36 2.27 -7.91
C ILE A 46 -1.94 2.12 -6.50
N ALA A 47 -1.94 0.89 -5.95
CA ALA A 47 -2.42 0.64 -4.59
C ALA A 47 -1.60 1.41 -3.55
N ALA A 48 -0.28 1.48 -3.72
CA ALA A 48 0.61 2.26 -2.85
C ALA A 48 0.28 3.75 -2.87
N ILE A 49 0.07 4.32 -4.07
CA ILE A 49 -0.29 5.72 -4.23
C ILE A 49 -1.62 6.02 -3.54
N ILE A 50 -2.65 5.21 -3.81
CA ILE A 50 -3.98 5.39 -3.20
C ILE A 50 -3.89 5.26 -1.68
N ASN A 51 -3.19 4.25 -1.17
CA ASN A 51 -3.00 4.03 0.26
C ASN A 51 -2.26 5.21 0.92
N TRP A 52 -1.25 5.79 0.26
CA TRP A 52 -0.54 6.96 0.75
C TRP A 52 -1.45 8.18 0.87
N PHE A 53 -2.22 8.48 -0.17
CA PHE A 53 -3.15 9.62 -0.16
C PHE A 53 -4.28 9.45 0.85
N VAL A 54 -4.90 8.27 0.89
CA VAL A 54 -5.97 7.97 1.85
C VAL A 54 -5.42 7.99 3.28
N GLY A 55 -4.25 7.39 3.51
CA GLY A 55 -3.57 7.39 4.79
C GLY A 55 -3.25 8.81 5.27
N ARG A 56 -2.64 9.63 4.41
CA ARG A 56 -2.36 11.05 4.70
C ARG A 56 -3.62 11.88 4.96
N TYR A 57 -4.69 11.65 4.22
CA TYR A 57 -5.97 12.33 4.44
C TYR A 57 -6.57 11.93 5.79
N CYS A 58 -6.57 10.64 6.10
CA CYS A 58 -7.11 10.08 7.34
C CYS A 58 -6.27 10.50 8.57
N ASN A 59 -4.95 10.57 8.42
CA ASN A 59 -4.01 10.96 9.47
C ASN A 59 -3.63 12.46 9.44
N ARG A 60 -4.35 13.30 8.68
CA ARG A 60 -4.04 14.74 8.52
C ARG A 60 -4.05 15.52 9.84
N TYR A 61 -4.87 15.10 10.79
CA TYR A 61 -5.00 15.71 12.12
C TYR A 61 -4.18 15.00 13.19
N ALA A 62 -3.16 14.24 12.79
CA ALA A 62 -2.24 13.65 13.75
C ALA A 62 -1.56 14.73 14.59
N ILE A 63 -1.53 14.52 15.90
CA ILE A 63 -0.94 15.44 16.86
C ILE A 63 0.54 15.58 16.52
N PRO A 64 1.07 16.80 16.34
CA PRO A 64 2.47 17.00 16.01
C PRO A 64 3.35 16.48 17.15
N VAL A 65 4.13 15.43 16.89
CA VAL A 65 5.10 14.92 17.84
C VAL A 65 6.36 15.78 17.77
N GLN A 66 6.59 16.61 18.79
CA GLN A 66 7.88 17.28 19.00
C GLN A 66 8.90 16.23 19.45
N GLY A 67 9.79 15.82 18.55
CA GLY A 67 10.83 14.81 18.86
C GLY A 67 11.73 14.42 17.68
N HIS A 68 12.70 13.55 17.96
CA HIS A 68 13.70 13.01 17.02
C HIS A 68 13.08 12.35 15.77
N LEU A 69 13.89 12.15 14.71
CA LEU A 69 13.47 11.54 13.44
C LEU A 69 12.67 10.23 13.61
N PHE A 70 13.03 9.39 14.57
CA PHE A 70 12.32 8.13 14.85
C PHE A 70 10.92 8.33 15.44
N SER A 71 10.70 9.36 16.27
CA SER A 71 9.36 9.66 16.81
C SER A 71 8.43 10.26 15.75
N LYS A 72 8.99 10.81 14.67
CA LYS A 72 8.22 11.21 13.47
C LYS A 72 7.83 10.02 12.58
N ILE A 73 8.58 8.91 12.64
CA ILE A 73 8.30 7.69 11.86
C ILE A 73 7.23 6.84 12.57
N PHE A 74 7.34 6.68 13.88
CA PHE A 74 6.40 5.91 14.70
C PHE A 74 5.47 6.80 15.51
N TYR A 75 5.06 7.93 14.94
CA TYR A 75 4.12 8.81 15.63
C TYR A 75 2.80 8.08 15.89
N SER A 76 2.13 8.43 16.99
CA SER A 76 0.85 7.83 17.36
C SER A 76 -0.26 8.36 16.45
N ALA A 77 -0.36 7.80 15.25
CA ALA A 77 -1.39 8.13 14.29
C ALA A 77 -2.79 7.70 14.79
N PRO A 78 -3.85 8.47 14.50
CA PRO A 78 -5.22 8.09 14.86
C PRO A 78 -5.69 6.83 14.11
N HIS A 79 -5.10 6.55 12.94
CA HIS A 79 -5.40 5.36 12.15
C HIS A 79 -4.15 4.54 11.85
N GLN A 80 -4.09 3.36 12.48
CA GLN A 80 -2.93 2.46 12.42
C GLN A 80 -3.36 1.06 12.00
N PHE A 81 -2.52 0.44 11.18
CA PHE A 81 -2.62 -0.97 10.82
C PHE A 81 -1.34 -1.67 11.28
N LEU A 82 -1.47 -2.71 12.09
CA LEU A 82 -0.34 -3.47 12.65
C LEU A 82 0.73 -2.55 13.27
N PHE A 83 0.30 -1.67 14.19
CA PHE A 83 1.16 -0.71 14.92
C PHE A 83 1.81 0.39 14.08
N GLN A 84 1.63 0.40 12.76
CA GLN A 84 2.17 1.43 11.89
C GLN A 84 1.08 2.34 11.31
N PRO A 85 1.38 3.62 11.04
CA PRO A 85 0.44 4.50 10.36
C PRO A 85 0.03 3.92 9.00
N MET A 86 -1.22 4.14 8.64
CA MET A 86 -1.80 3.64 7.39
C MET A 86 -0.94 3.95 6.16
N GLU A 87 -0.37 5.17 6.06
CA GLU A 87 0.46 5.56 4.92
C GLU A 87 1.78 4.77 4.79
N PHE A 88 2.33 4.24 5.89
CA PHE A 88 3.60 3.50 5.89
C PHE A 88 3.51 2.18 5.12
N TRP A 89 2.32 1.58 5.05
CA TRP A 89 2.07 0.38 4.27
C TRP A 89 2.21 0.58 2.76
N SER A 90 2.33 1.83 2.30
CA SER A 90 2.68 2.13 0.91
C SER A 90 4.12 1.74 0.57
N ILE A 91 5.03 1.71 1.55
CA ILE A 91 6.44 1.33 1.37
C ILE A 91 6.57 -0.15 0.93
N PRO A 92 6.04 -1.14 1.68
CA PRO A 92 6.10 -2.54 1.23
C PRO A 92 5.36 -2.76 -0.09
N LEU A 93 4.31 -2.00 -0.39
CA LEU A 93 3.64 -2.06 -1.71
C LEU A 93 4.55 -1.57 -2.85
N ILE A 94 5.33 -0.51 -2.64
CA ILE A 94 6.33 -0.05 -3.62
C ILE A 94 7.45 -1.08 -3.76
N ILE A 95 7.94 -1.64 -2.65
CA ILE A 95 9.01 -2.66 -2.68
C ILE A 95 8.55 -3.91 -3.46
N THR A 96 7.32 -4.37 -3.22
CA THR A 96 6.75 -5.51 -3.96
C THR A 96 6.57 -5.18 -5.44
N ALA A 97 6.12 -3.97 -5.78
CA ALA A 97 6.04 -3.52 -7.17
C ALA A 97 7.41 -3.52 -7.87
N LEU A 98 8.45 -2.99 -7.22
CA LEU A 98 9.82 -2.98 -7.75
C LEU A 98 10.38 -4.38 -7.93
N TRP A 99 10.16 -5.26 -6.94
CA TRP A 99 10.57 -6.66 -7.03
C TRP A 99 9.90 -7.39 -8.20
N MET A 100 8.62 -7.09 -8.47
CA MET A 100 7.89 -7.63 -9.61
C MET A 100 8.39 -7.09 -10.96
N ILE A 101 8.83 -5.84 -11.04
CA ILE A 101 9.49 -5.30 -12.25
C ILE A 101 10.76 -6.09 -12.56
N ILE A 102 11.60 -6.30 -11.55
CA ILE A 102 12.84 -7.09 -11.69
C ILE A 102 12.51 -8.50 -12.18
N ARG A 103 11.54 -9.17 -11.55
CA ARG A 103 11.04 -10.49 -11.99
C ARG A 103 10.50 -10.46 -13.42
N GLY A 104 9.81 -9.39 -13.81
CA GLY A 104 9.29 -9.18 -15.17
C GLY A 104 10.39 -9.19 -16.21
N PHE A 105 11.54 -8.56 -15.94
CA PHE A 105 12.69 -8.58 -16.83
C PHE A 105 13.38 -9.95 -16.93
N TYR A 106 13.38 -10.76 -15.87
CA TYR A 106 13.94 -12.12 -15.90
C TYR A 106 12.99 -13.17 -16.50
N SER A 107 11.71 -12.83 -16.71
CA SER A 107 10.68 -13.73 -17.24
C SER A 107 10.18 -13.36 -18.63
N ALA A 108 10.68 -12.25 -19.19
CA ALA A 108 10.46 -11.82 -20.57
C ALA A 108 11.51 -12.43 -21.50
#